data_AF-A0A7S0EUW8-F1
#
_entry.id   AF-A0A7S0EUW8-F1
#
_cell.length_a   1.000
_cell.length_b   1.000
_cell.length_c   1.000
_cell.angle_alpha   90.00
_cell.angle_beta   90.00
_cell.angle_gamma   90.00
#
_symmetry.space_group_name_H-M   'P 1'
#
loop_
_entity.id
_entity.type
_entity.pdbx_description
1 polymer ?
#
loop_
_entity_poly.entity_id
_entity_poly.type
_entity_poly.pdbx_seq_one_letter_code
_entity_poly.pdbx_strand_id
1 'polypeptide(L)'
;HCAAVPPEGEAEWDRLQEGAVLRYLAGVMLRVEHLGEERVMPLLKQGELVPMVVAHLHQHSAALKLDGCGAGSHFLALTMDTEDFSTYRSTMLPAHSKAQLQGFKPLFLAALTTEMEGRRKLRPLLDEVTKAGG
;
A
#
# COMPACT_ATOMS: atom_id res chain seq x y z
N HIS A 1 -10.40 5.32 -30.30
CA HIS A 1 -9.10 5.86 -29.87
C HIS A 1 -8.17 4.69 -29.56
N CYS A 2 -7.28 4.34 -30.49
CA CYS A 2 -6.22 3.38 -30.23
C CYS A 2 -5.18 4.06 -29.33
N ALA A 3 -5.13 3.68 -28.06
CA ALA A 3 -4.01 4.06 -27.21
C ALA A 3 -2.75 3.38 -27.78
N ALA A 4 -1.75 4.19 -28.14
CA ALA A 4 -0.45 3.69 -28.55
C ALA A 4 0.12 2.83 -27.41
N VAL A 5 0.52 1.61 -27.73
CA VAL A 5 1.24 0.76 -26.77
C VAL A 5 2.62 1.39 -26.57
N PRO A 6 2.98 1.81 -25.35
CA PRO A 6 4.28 2.42 -25.11
C PRO A 6 5.40 1.43 -25.44
N PRO A 7 6.54 1.90 -25.96
CA PRO A 7 7.70 1.05 -26.25
C PRO A 7 8.11 0.26 -25.01
N GLU A 8 8.56 -0.98 -25.19
CA GLU A 8 8.83 -1.94 -24.10
C GLU A 8 9.75 -1.37 -23.00
N GLY A 9 10.66 -0.46 -23.35
CA GLY A 9 11.52 0.25 -22.40
C GLY A 9 10.80 1.26 -21.51
N GLU A 10 9.85 2.05 -22.04
CA GLU A 10 9.10 3.04 -21.24
C GLU A 10 8.23 2.33 -20.18
N ALA A 11 7.57 1.23 -20.56
CA ALA A 11 6.78 0.43 -19.63
C ALA A 11 7.63 -0.25 -18.53
N GLU A 12 8.91 -0.54 -18.79
CA GLU A 12 9.83 -1.06 -17.79
C GLU A 12 10.31 0.03 -16.82
N TRP A 13 10.66 1.21 -17.35
CA TRP A 13 11.04 2.37 -16.53
C TRP A 13 9.90 2.83 -15.62
N ASP A 14 8.68 2.89 -16.12
CA ASP A 14 7.49 3.25 -15.33
C ASP A 14 7.29 2.28 -14.17
N ARG A 15 7.41 0.95 -14.42
CA ARG A 15 7.32 -0.06 -13.36
C ARG A 15 8.43 0.06 -12.32
N LEU A 16 9.66 0.37 -12.76
CA LEU A 16 10.80 0.58 -11.86
C LEU A 16 10.59 1.83 -10.99
N GLN A 17 10.02 2.90 -11.56
CA GLN A 17 9.69 4.14 -10.85
C GLN A 17 8.56 3.90 -9.83
N GLU A 18 7.47 3.25 -10.23
CA GLU A 18 6.34 2.93 -9.33
C GLU A 18 6.79 2.07 -8.14
N GLY A 19 7.56 1.02 -8.41
CA GLY A 19 8.13 0.18 -7.35
C GLY A 19 9.13 0.92 -6.45
N ALA A 20 9.86 1.91 -6.98
CA ALA A 20 10.75 2.75 -6.18
C ALA A 20 9.98 3.72 -5.27
N VAL A 21 8.88 4.30 -5.75
CA VAL A 21 8.00 5.16 -4.95
C VAL A 21 7.39 4.38 -3.79
N LEU A 22 6.86 3.18 -4.02
CA LEU A 22 6.30 2.35 -2.95
C LEU A 22 7.35 1.98 -1.89
N ARG A 23 8.59 1.68 -2.31
CA ARG A 23 9.71 1.42 -1.40
C ARG A 23 10.10 2.66 -0.60
N TYR A 24 10.11 3.82 -1.24
CA TYR A 24 10.39 5.09 -0.56
C TYR A 24 9.32 5.38 0.51
N LEU A 25 8.03 5.25 0.17
CA LEU A 25 6.92 5.46 1.10
C LEU A 25 7.01 4.49 2.30
N ALA A 26 7.29 3.21 2.06
CA ALA A 26 7.53 2.25 3.13
C ALA A 26 8.73 2.63 4.01
N GLY A 27 9.82 3.11 3.40
CA GLY A 27 11.01 3.58 4.10
C GLY A 27 10.78 4.81 4.97
N VAL A 28 9.92 5.73 4.52
CA VAL A 28 9.48 6.88 5.33
C VAL A 28 8.68 6.39 6.54
N MET A 29 7.71 5.50 6.32
CA MET A 29 6.88 4.99 7.41
C MET A 29 7.65 4.15 8.43
N LEU A 30 8.68 3.42 8.02
CA LEU A 30 9.59 2.71 8.93
C LEU A 30 10.32 3.64 9.91
N ARG A 31 10.41 4.94 9.59
CA ARG A 31 11.09 5.95 10.40
C ARG A 31 10.13 6.99 10.95
N VAL A 32 8.81 6.76 10.86
CA VAL A 32 7.79 7.76 11.19
C VAL A 32 7.93 8.28 12.62
N GLU A 33 8.21 7.38 13.57
CA GLU A 33 8.44 7.73 14.99
C GLU A 33 9.61 8.71 15.16
N HIS A 34 10.66 8.58 14.33
CA HIS A 34 11.84 9.44 14.39
C HIS A 34 11.66 10.75 13.61
N LEU A 35 10.80 10.74 12.59
CA LEU A 35 10.52 11.91 11.75
C LEU A 35 9.46 12.85 12.39
N GLY A 36 8.66 12.31 13.31
CA GLY A 36 7.49 12.95 13.90
C GLY A 36 6.23 12.53 13.15
N GLU A 37 5.39 11.72 13.79
CA GLU A 37 4.11 11.26 13.23
C GLU A 37 3.22 12.45 12.87
N GLU A 38 3.22 13.48 13.71
CA GLU A 38 2.49 14.74 13.54
C GLU A 38 2.93 15.55 12.31
N ARG A 39 4.08 15.22 11.71
CA ARG A 39 4.58 15.86 10.49
C ARG A 39 4.27 15.04 9.25
N VAL A 40 4.29 13.71 9.37
CA VAL A 40 4.15 12.79 8.23
C VAL A 40 2.68 12.46 7.97
N MET A 41 1.91 12.15 9.02
CA MET A 41 0.53 11.70 8.90
C MET A 41 -0.43 12.75 8.31
N PRO A 42 -0.33 14.05 8.64
CA PRO A 42 -1.14 15.06 7.98
C PRO A 42 -0.89 15.13 6.47
N LEU A 43 0.34 14.91 6.01
CA LEU A 43 0.68 14.90 4.58
C LEU A 43 0.10 13.67 3.88
N LEU A 44 0.16 12.50 4.51
CA LEU A 44 -0.48 11.27 4.01
C LEU A 44 -1.98 11.45 3.84
N LYS A 45 -2.63 12.11 4.80
CA LYS A 45 -4.06 12.42 4.77
C LYS A 45 -4.41 13.44 3.70
N GLN A 46 -3.71 14.57 3.66
CA GLN A 46 -3.96 15.64 2.68
C GLN A 46 -3.73 15.18 1.24
N GLY A 47 -2.71 14.33 1.03
CA GLY A 47 -2.40 13.78 -0.27
C GLY A 47 -3.20 12.52 -0.64
N GLU A 48 -4.12 12.05 0.21
CA GLU A 48 -4.88 10.81 0.01
C GLU A 48 -3.98 9.61 -0.37
N LEU A 49 -2.80 9.53 0.24
CA LEU A 49 -1.79 8.55 -0.16
C LEU A 49 -2.22 7.10 0.13
N VAL A 50 -2.96 6.87 1.22
CA VAL A 50 -3.48 5.53 1.55
C VAL A 50 -4.49 5.05 0.49
N PRO A 51 -5.56 5.80 0.15
CA PRO A 51 -6.48 5.44 -0.93
C PRO A 51 -5.79 5.24 -2.28
N MET A 52 -4.85 6.13 -2.63
CA MET A 52 -4.11 6.03 -3.90
C MET A 52 -3.26 4.77 -3.97
N VAL A 53 -2.52 4.43 -2.91
CA VAL A 53 -1.70 3.20 -2.90
C VAL A 53 -2.61 1.97 -2.94
N VAL A 54 -3.73 1.96 -2.23
CA VAL A 54 -4.71 0.86 -2.31
C VAL A 54 -5.23 0.67 -3.73
N ALA A 55 -5.67 1.75 -4.38
CA ALA A 55 -6.18 1.70 -5.75
C ALA A 55 -5.09 1.28 -6.76
N HIS A 56 -3.87 1.81 -6.59
CA HIS A 56 -2.74 1.49 -7.45
C HIS A 56 -2.35 0.01 -7.33
N LEU A 57 -2.25 -0.50 -6.11
CA LEU A 57 -2.07 -1.93 -5.89
C LEU A 57 -3.19 -2.68 -6.62
N HIS A 58 -4.47 -2.30 -6.43
CA HIS A 58 -5.65 -2.94 -7.04
C HIS A 58 -5.58 -3.10 -8.54
N GLN A 59 -5.12 -2.07 -9.20
CA GLN A 59 -5.10 -2.03 -10.66
C GLN A 59 -3.83 -2.69 -11.22
N HIS A 60 -2.71 -2.66 -10.49
CA HIS A 60 -1.39 -2.94 -11.07
C HIS A 60 -0.62 -4.08 -10.38
N SER A 61 -1.22 -4.83 -9.45
CA SER A 61 -0.54 -5.89 -8.71
C SER A 61 0.18 -6.93 -9.58
N ALA A 62 -0.41 -7.28 -10.73
CA ALA A 62 0.23 -8.20 -11.68
C ALA A 62 1.49 -7.61 -12.33
N ALA A 63 1.52 -6.30 -12.59
CA ALA A 63 2.64 -5.60 -13.20
C ALA A 63 3.75 -5.26 -12.20
N LEU A 64 3.38 -4.94 -10.96
CA LEU A 64 4.29 -4.58 -9.86
C LEU A 64 5.15 -5.76 -9.37
N LYS A 65 4.78 -7.00 -9.73
CA LYS A 65 5.39 -8.24 -9.25
C LYS A 65 5.40 -8.30 -7.72
N LEU A 66 6.07 -9.31 -7.17
CA LEU A 66 6.11 -9.56 -5.72
C LEU A 66 6.71 -8.37 -4.95
N ASP A 67 7.80 -7.80 -5.46
CA ASP A 67 8.56 -6.76 -4.78
C ASP A 67 7.78 -5.45 -4.63
N GLY A 68 7.14 -4.97 -5.71
CA GLY A 68 6.33 -3.76 -5.69
C GLY A 68 5.09 -3.92 -4.83
N CYS A 69 4.42 -5.08 -4.95
CA CYS A 69 3.30 -5.41 -4.06
C CYS A 69 3.75 -5.40 -2.60
N GLY A 70 4.85 -6.07 -2.26
CA GLY A 70 5.40 -6.15 -0.91
C GLY A 70 5.76 -4.77 -0.33
N ALA A 71 6.31 -3.86 -1.13
CA ALA A 71 6.61 -2.51 -0.67
C ALA A 71 5.34 -1.71 -0.34
N GLY A 72 4.34 -1.72 -1.23
CA GLY A 72 3.06 -1.05 -0.99
C GLY A 72 2.31 -1.67 0.20
N SER A 73 2.40 -3.00 0.34
CA SER A 73 1.88 -3.75 1.48
C SER A 73 2.43 -3.25 2.81
N HIS A 74 3.75 -3.09 2.84
CA HIS A 74 4.48 -2.71 4.04
C HIS A 74 4.18 -1.26 4.41
N PHE A 75 4.14 -0.36 3.43
CA PHE A 75 3.69 1.01 3.62
C PHE A 75 2.29 1.08 4.25
N LEU A 76 1.33 0.32 3.70
CA LEU A 76 -0.04 0.32 4.21
C LEU A 76 -0.09 -0.24 5.64
N ALA A 77 0.60 -1.34 5.93
CA ALA A 77 0.61 -1.92 7.27
C ALA A 77 1.23 -0.98 8.31
N LEU A 78 2.37 -0.36 8.00
CA LEU A 78 3.02 0.61 8.89
C LEU A 78 2.12 1.82 9.13
N THR A 79 1.45 2.32 8.09
CA THR A 79 0.49 3.42 8.23
C THR A 79 -0.70 3.02 9.10
N MET A 80 -1.23 1.81 8.92
CA MET A 80 -2.37 1.31 9.70
C MET A 80 -2.04 1.02 11.16
N ASP A 81 -0.76 0.89 11.50
CA ASP A 81 -0.27 0.69 12.87
C ASP A 81 -0.11 2.00 13.66
N THR A 82 -0.24 3.16 12.99
CA THR A 82 -0.09 4.47 13.63
C THR A 82 -1.32 4.89 14.43
N GLU A 83 -1.12 5.73 15.45
CA GLU A 83 -2.21 6.27 16.28
C GLU A 83 -3.10 7.23 15.46
N ASP A 84 -2.50 8.03 14.58
CA ASP A 84 -3.23 8.96 13.71
C ASP A 84 -4.15 8.20 12.75
N PHE A 85 -3.70 7.06 12.20
CA PHE A 85 -4.56 6.24 11.36
C PHE A 85 -5.75 5.69 12.15
N SER A 86 -5.53 5.19 13.37
CA SER A 86 -6.62 4.71 14.23
C SER A 86 -7.66 5.81 14.49
N THR A 87 -7.20 7.04 14.73
CA THR A 87 -8.02 8.21 15.01
C THR A 87 -8.81 8.68 13.77
N TYR A 88 -8.17 8.73 12.60
CA TYR A 88 -8.75 9.25 11.36
C TYR A 88 -9.09 8.17 10.32
N ARG A 89 -9.30 6.93 10.79
CA ARG A 89 -9.44 5.74 9.96
C ARG A 89 -10.42 5.89 8.81
N SER A 90 -11.61 6.44 9.06
CA SER A 90 -12.65 6.59 8.04
C SER A 90 -12.29 7.62 6.96
N THR A 91 -11.44 8.60 7.29
CA THR A 91 -10.94 9.58 6.33
C THR A 91 -9.76 9.02 5.54
N MET A 92 -8.83 8.32 6.20
CA MET A 92 -7.64 7.77 5.56
C MET A 92 -7.90 6.48 4.78
N LEU A 93 -8.91 5.70 5.16
CA LEU A 93 -9.34 4.52 4.43
C LEU A 93 -10.87 4.56 4.20
N PRO A 94 -11.31 5.31 3.18
CA PRO A 94 -12.72 5.38 2.82
C PRO A 94 -13.28 4.03 2.38
N ALA A 95 -14.62 3.91 2.39
CA ALA A 95 -15.31 2.66 2.09
C ALA A 95 -14.97 2.04 0.73
N HIS A 96 -14.75 2.86 -0.30
CA HIS A 96 -14.39 2.38 -1.65
C HIS A 96 -13.00 1.71 -1.66
N SER A 97 -12.01 2.30 -0.98
CA SER A 97 -10.67 1.72 -0.85
C SER A 97 -10.71 0.44 -0.03
N LYS A 98 -11.57 0.40 1.00
CA LYS A 98 -11.79 -0.81 1.80
C LYS A 98 -12.28 -1.99 0.95
N ALA A 99 -13.17 -1.74 -0.02
CA ALA A 99 -13.61 -2.78 -0.97
C ALA A 99 -12.48 -3.25 -1.90
N GLN A 100 -11.65 -2.33 -2.39
CA GLN A 100 -10.48 -2.67 -3.22
C GLN A 100 -9.47 -3.55 -2.46
N LEU A 101 -9.24 -3.25 -1.18
CA LEU A 101 -8.41 -4.05 -0.27
C LEU A 101 -8.93 -5.49 -0.09
N GLN A 102 -10.24 -5.73 -0.13
CA GLN A 102 -10.76 -7.10 -0.07
C GLN A 102 -10.38 -7.91 -1.31
N GLY A 103 -10.39 -7.27 -2.47
CA GLY A 103 -9.95 -7.87 -3.74
C GLY A 103 -8.49 -8.33 -3.72
N PHE A 104 -7.69 -7.83 -2.77
CA PHE A 104 -6.29 -8.22 -2.59
C PHE A 104 -6.06 -9.55 -1.90
N LYS A 105 -7.02 -10.06 -1.12
CA LYS A 105 -6.81 -11.21 -0.21
C LYS A 105 -6.03 -12.37 -0.86
N PRO A 106 -6.37 -12.87 -2.06
CA PRO A 106 -5.72 -14.07 -2.62
C PRO A 106 -4.26 -13.85 -3.05
N LEU A 107 -3.96 -12.72 -3.69
CA LEU A 107 -2.63 -12.40 -4.23
C LEU A 107 -1.65 -12.03 -3.12
N PHE A 108 -2.15 -11.32 -2.11
CA PHE A 108 -1.39 -10.87 -0.97
C PHE A 108 -1.03 -12.02 -0.03
N LEU A 109 -1.97 -12.92 0.27
CA LEU A 109 -1.72 -14.09 1.13
C LEU A 109 -0.66 -15.05 0.54
N ALA A 110 -0.53 -15.14 -0.78
CA ALA A 110 0.52 -15.93 -1.42
C ALA A 110 1.91 -15.28 -1.25
N ALA A 111 1.99 -13.96 -1.31
CA ALA A 111 3.22 -13.20 -1.06
C ALA A 111 3.63 -13.17 0.43
N LEU A 112 2.64 -13.23 1.32
CA LEU A 112 2.79 -13.16 2.78
C LEU A 112 3.18 -14.49 3.45
N THR A 113 2.97 -15.62 2.79
CA THR A 113 3.15 -16.95 3.40
C THR A 113 4.58 -17.48 3.32
N THR A 114 5.44 -16.87 2.49
CA THR A 114 6.82 -17.28 2.28
C THR A 114 7.78 -16.88 3.40
N GLU A 115 7.49 -15.86 4.22
CA GLU A 115 8.32 -15.47 5.37
C GLU A 115 7.52 -15.19 6.66
N MET A 116 7.93 -15.82 7.77
CA MET A 116 7.27 -15.67 9.08
C MET A 116 7.34 -14.25 9.65
N GLU A 117 8.41 -13.49 9.38
CA GLU A 117 8.51 -12.09 9.81
C GLU A 117 7.53 -11.17 9.08
N GLY A 118 7.26 -11.45 7.80
CA GLY A 118 6.31 -10.69 6.99
C GLY A 118 4.89 -10.72 7.58
N ARG A 119 4.48 -11.86 8.15
CA ARG A 119 3.16 -12.00 8.79
C ARG A 119 2.96 -11.12 10.02
N ARG A 120 4.00 -10.89 10.82
CA ARG A 120 3.90 -9.97 11.98
C ARG A 120 3.83 -8.52 11.52
N LYS A 121 4.71 -8.13 10.60
CA LYS A 121 4.79 -6.76 10.05
C LYS A 121 3.53 -6.34 9.28
N LEU A 122 2.79 -7.29 8.72
CA LEU A 122 1.63 -7.03 7.87
C LEU A 122 0.29 -7.27 8.59
N ARG A 123 0.34 -7.55 9.91
CA ARG A 123 -0.85 -7.82 10.73
C ARG A 123 -1.87 -6.66 10.74
N PRO A 124 -1.48 -5.38 10.91
CA PRO A 124 -2.44 -4.27 10.92
C PRO A 124 -3.28 -4.22 9.64
N LEU A 125 -2.63 -4.44 8.48
CA LEU A 125 -3.29 -4.50 7.20
C LEU A 125 -4.22 -5.71 7.05
N LEU A 126 -3.80 -6.89 7.51
CA LEU A 126 -4.64 -8.09 7.51
C LEU A 126 -5.90 -7.92 8.36
N ASP A 127 -5.79 -7.23 9.49
CA ASP A 127 -6.94 -6.93 10.35
C ASP A 127 -7.91 -5.98 9.63
N GLU A 128 -7.43 -4.99 8.90
CA GLU A 128 -8.27 -4.10 8.09
C GLU A 128 -8.97 -4.82 6.93
N VAL A 129 -8.24 -5.70 6.24
CA VAL A 129 -8.78 -6.56 5.18
C VAL A 129 -9.81 -7.56 5.73
N THR A 130 -9.67 -8.01 6.97
CA THR A 130 -10.62 -8.92 7.63
C THR A 130 -11.87 -8.18 8.09
N LYS A 131 -11.72 -7.03 8.75
CA LYS A 131 -12.84 -6.13 9.14
C LYS A 131 -13.60 -5.58 7.94
N ALA A 132 -13.02 -5.62 6.74
CA ALA A 132 -13.74 -5.30 5.52
C ALA A 132 -14.74 -6.38 5.15
N GLY A 133 -14.36 -7.65 5.25
CA GLY A 133 -15.11 -8.80 4.72
C GLY A 133 -16.28 -9.31 5.57
N GLY A 134 -16.62 -8.63 6.67
CA GLY A 134 -17.82 -8.88 7.48
C GLY A 134 -18.63 -7.60 7.57
#